data_AF-A0A1J5T8W9-F1
#
_entry.id   AF-A0A1J5T8W9-F1
#
_cell.length_a   1.000
_cell.length_b   1.000
_cell.length_c   1.000
_cell.angle_alpha   90.00
_cell.angle_beta   90.00
_cell.angle_gamma   90.00
#
_symmetry.space_group_name_H-M   'P 1'
#
loop_
_entity.id
_entity.type
_entity.pdbx_description
1 polymer ?
#
loop_
_entity_poly.entity_id
_entity_poly.type
_entity_poly.pdbx_seq_one_letter_code
_entity_poly.pdbx_strand_id
1 'polypeptide(L)'
;MLLKISFDKLNLASHSLNKKQHMKFILTALILFITASLFAQSKHDLIVTTTGYKNKTGNIFISVYNSEHNYLNVSKASFLGIVKAVERKTSYTFKNIPDGVYAVSLFFDENKNGKLDKNFFGIPTEKYGFSNNAKGFFGPAKFSKAKFEHHADQEITISLE
;
A
#
# COMPACT_ATOMS: atom_id res chain seq x y z
N MET A 1 -14.78 -3.14 -68.62
CA MET A 1 -14.25 -4.14 -67.67
C MET A 1 -13.28 -3.52 -66.65
N LEU A 2 -12.27 -2.74 -67.06
CA LEU A 2 -11.27 -2.13 -66.17
C LEU A 2 -11.83 -1.13 -65.13
N LEU A 3 -12.82 -0.30 -65.50
CA LEU A 3 -13.48 0.64 -64.59
C LEU A 3 -14.17 -0.07 -63.41
N LYS A 4 -14.87 -1.19 -63.66
CA LYS A 4 -15.59 -1.95 -62.62
C LYS A 4 -14.63 -2.56 -61.59
N ILE A 5 -13.50 -3.12 -62.06
CA ILE A 5 -12.44 -3.68 -61.20
C ILE A 5 -11.80 -2.60 -60.30
N SER A 6 -11.67 -1.36 -60.79
CA SER A 6 -11.13 -0.23 -60.02
C SER A 6 -12.07 0.19 -58.88
N PHE A 7 -13.38 0.28 -59.17
CA PHE A 7 -14.41 0.59 -58.16
C PHE A 7 -14.51 -0.48 -57.06
N ASP A 8 -14.45 -1.77 -57.42
CA ASP A 8 -14.52 -2.87 -56.44
C ASP A 8 -13.32 -2.87 -55.47
N LYS A 9 -12.11 -2.57 -55.96
CA LYS A 9 -10.91 -2.43 -55.10
C LYS A 9 -11.00 -1.22 -54.17
N LEU A 10 -11.58 -0.10 -54.63
CA LEU A 10 -11.77 1.10 -53.82
C LEU A 10 -12.75 0.83 -52.66
N ASN A 11 -13.84 0.11 -52.92
CA ASN A 11 -14.83 -0.28 -51.91
C ASN A 11 -14.29 -1.28 -50.88
N LEU A 12 -13.46 -2.24 -51.32
CA LEU A 12 -12.80 -3.19 -50.39
C LEU A 12 -11.78 -2.48 -49.49
N ALA A 13 -11.03 -1.52 -50.03
CA ALA A 13 -10.09 -0.70 -49.27
C ALA A 13 -10.81 0.18 -48.24
N SER A 14 -11.89 0.88 -48.63
CA SER A 14 -12.68 1.73 -47.72
C SER A 14 -13.35 0.91 -46.61
N HIS A 15 -13.91 -0.27 -46.93
CA HIS A 15 -14.47 -1.19 -45.95
C HIS A 15 -13.40 -1.71 -44.96
N SER A 16 -12.19 -2.03 -45.46
CA SER A 16 -11.05 -2.45 -44.62
C SER A 16 -10.53 -1.32 -43.73
N LEU A 17 -10.47 -0.08 -44.23
CA LEU A 17 -10.11 1.12 -43.47
C LEU A 17 -11.12 1.42 -42.35
N ASN A 18 -12.42 1.40 -42.66
CA ASN A 18 -13.48 1.60 -41.66
C ASN A 18 -13.41 0.52 -40.58
N LYS A 19 -13.21 -0.75 -40.95
CA LYS A 19 -13.03 -1.85 -39.99
C LYS A 19 -11.80 -1.64 -39.09
N LYS A 20 -10.68 -1.16 -39.64
CA LYS A 20 -9.48 -0.81 -38.86
C LYS A 20 -9.71 0.37 -37.92
N GLN A 21 -10.45 1.39 -38.35
CA GLN A 21 -10.81 2.54 -37.51
C GLN A 21 -11.74 2.12 -36.37
N HIS A 22 -12.78 1.33 -36.65
CA HIS A 22 -13.66 0.76 -35.62
C HIS A 22 -12.89 -0.09 -34.60
N MET A 23 -11.95 -0.94 -35.06
CA MET A 23 -11.11 -1.74 -34.16
C MET A 23 -10.23 -0.87 -33.25
N LYS A 24 -9.67 0.22 -33.78
CA LYS A 24 -8.90 1.20 -32.98
C LYS A 24 -9.78 1.90 -31.95
N PHE A 25 -10.99 2.33 -32.32
CA PHE A 25 -11.94 2.92 -31.37
C PHE A 25 -12.32 1.96 -30.24
N ILE A 26 -12.59 0.69 -30.56
CA ILE A 26 -12.89 -0.35 -29.56
C ILE A 26 -11.69 -0.56 -28.63
N LEU A 27 -10.48 -0.66 -29.17
CA LEU A 27 -9.28 -0.83 -28.34
C LEU A 27 -9.05 0.36 -27.42
N THR A 28 -9.19 1.60 -27.92
CA THR A 28 -9.08 2.81 -27.10
C THR A 28 -10.17 2.87 -26.03
N ALA A 29 -11.42 2.53 -26.36
CA ALA A 29 -12.52 2.49 -25.40
C ALA A 29 -12.31 1.42 -24.32
N LEU A 30 -11.76 0.25 -24.68
CA LEU A 30 -11.42 -0.81 -23.74
C LEU A 30 -10.29 -0.38 -22.80
N ILE A 31 -9.25 0.29 -23.32
CA ILE A 31 -8.17 0.84 -22.49
C ILE A 31 -8.73 1.89 -21.52
N LEU A 32 -9.59 2.80 -22.00
CA LEU A 32 -10.25 3.80 -21.16
C LEU A 32 -11.09 3.15 -20.05
N PHE A 33 -11.86 2.11 -20.38
CA PHE A 33 -12.68 1.39 -19.40
C PHE A 33 -11.83 0.69 -18.34
N ILE A 34 -10.76 -0.01 -18.73
CA ILE A 34 -9.84 -0.68 -17.79
C ILE A 34 -9.17 0.35 -16.87
N THR A 35 -8.75 1.50 -17.39
CA THR A 35 -8.15 2.54 -16.56
C THR A 35 -9.13 3.11 -15.53
N ALA A 36 -10.39 3.33 -15.90
CA ALA A 36 -11.42 3.83 -14.99
C ALA A 36 -11.67 2.87 -13.80
N SER A 37 -11.69 1.56 -14.04
CA SER A 37 -11.87 0.56 -12.98
C SER A 37 -10.72 0.53 -11.97
N LEU A 38 -9.49 0.83 -12.40
CA LEU A 38 -8.33 0.89 -11.48
C LEU A 38 -8.40 2.09 -10.51
N PHE A 39 -9.09 3.16 -10.89
CA PHE A 39 -9.28 4.35 -10.04
C PHE A 39 -10.51 4.26 -9.13
N ALA A 40 -11.36 3.23 -9.27
CA ALA A 40 -12.61 3.07 -8.54
C ALA A 40 -12.48 2.27 -7.23
N GLN A 41 -11.27 2.12 -6.70
CA GLN A 41 -11.05 1.34 -5.48
C GLN A 41 -11.73 2.01 -4.27
N SER A 42 -12.52 1.23 -3.54
CA SER A 42 -13.07 1.64 -2.23
C SER A 42 -11.95 2.07 -1.28
N LYS A 43 -12.26 3.02 -0.41
CA LYS A 43 -11.31 3.58 0.55
C LYS A 43 -11.93 3.59 1.93
N HIS A 44 -11.12 3.21 2.91
CA HIS A 44 -11.53 3.02 4.28
C HIS A 44 -10.46 3.51 5.26
N ASP A 45 -10.87 3.85 6.47
CA ASP A 45 -9.97 4.32 7.50
C ASP A 45 -9.25 3.15 8.19
N LEU A 46 -7.93 3.26 8.34
CA LEU A 46 -7.13 2.31 9.11
C LEU A 46 -6.69 2.98 10.42
N ILE A 47 -7.16 2.44 11.54
CA ILE A 47 -6.79 2.89 12.88
C ILE A 47 -5.72 1.93 13.41
N VAL A 48 -4.51 2.46 13.64
CA VAL A 48 -3.41 1.72 14.25
C VAL A 48 -3.33 2.09 15.72
N THR A 49 -3.70 1.15 16.57
CA THR A 49 -3.59 1.24 18.01
C THR A 49 -2.27 0.61 18.47
N THR A 50 -1.48 1.35 19.24
CA THR A 50 -0.18 0.92 19.78
C THR A 50 -0.23 0.78 21.30
N THR A 51 0.36 -0.29 21.82
CA THR A 51 0.51 -0.55 23.27
C THR A 51 1.94 -0.99 23.59
N GLY A 52 2.30 -1.16 24.88
CA GLY A 52 3.57 -1.79 25.29
C GLY A 52 4.73 -0.86 25.67
N TYR A 53 4.52 0.47 25.71
CA TYR A 53 5.54 1.47 26.07
C TYR A 53 5.43 2.00 27.53
N LYS A 54 4.58 1.40 28.38
CA LYS A 54 4.48 1.56 29.86
C LYS A 54 4.78 2.98 30.41
N ASN A 55 3.86 3.93 30.25
CA ASN A 55 3.92 5.29 30.80
C ASN A 55 5.15 6.13 30.37
N LYS A 56 5.91 5.68 29.36
CA LYS A 56 7.00 6.47 28.78
C LYS A 56 6.44 7.49 27.80
N THR A 57 7.11 8.64 27.71
CA THR A 57 6.82 9.66 26.71
C THR A 57 7.77 9.52 25.54
N GLY A 58 7.24 9.62 24.32
CA GLY A 58 8.03 9.53 23.10
C GLY A 58 7.12 9.67 21.88
N ASN A 59 7.67 9.40 20.70
CA ASN A 59 6.90 9.38 19.47
C ASN A 59 6.75 7.93 18.98
N ILE A 60 5.60 7.60 18.41
CA ILE A 60 5.38 6.33 17.73
C ILE A 60 5.42 6.62 16.24
N PHE A 61 6.40 6.05 15.55
CA PHE A 61 6.52 6.09 14.11
C PHE A 61 5.85 4.86 13.52
N ILE A 62 4.96 5.05 12.56
CA ILE A 62 4.15 4.00 11.95
C ILE A 62 4.39 4.02 10.45
N SER A 63 4.74 2.87 9.88
CA SER A 63 4.96 2.68 8.44
C SER A 63 4.03 1.59 7.93
N VAL A 64 3.26 1.91 6.89
CA VAL A 64 2.31 1.00 6.23
C VAL A 64 2.86 0.62 4.86
N TYR A 65 2.86 -0.67 4.53
CA TYR A 65 3.39 -1.22 3.29
C TYR A 65 2.34 -2.06 2.57
N ASN A 66 2.23 -1.89 1.25
CA ASN A 66 1.35 -2.70 0.40
C ASN A 66 2.10 -3.72 -0.49
N SER A 67 3.40 -3.92 -0.24
CA SER A 67 4.25 -4.81 -1.04
C SER A 67 5.34 -5.43 -0.19
N GLU A 68 5.56 -6.73 -0.38
CA GLU A 68 6.64 -7.47 0.27
C GLU A 68 8.03 -6.94 -0.11
N HIS A 69 8.22 -6.52 -1.36
CA HIS A 69 9.50 -5.99 -1.85
C HIS A 69 9.91 -4.69 -1.13
N ASN A 70 8.94 -3.85 -0.78
CA ASN A 70 9.18 -2.56 -0.12
C ASN A 70 9.14 -2.65 1.40
N TYR A 71 8.73 -3.80 1.94
CA TYR A 71 8.51 -3.99 3.36
C TYR A 71 9.77 -3.67 4.17
N LEU A 72 9.60 -2.89 5.24
CA LEU A 72 10.67 -2.39 6.13
C LEU A 72 11.68 -1.42 5.51
N ASN A 73 11.46 -0.98 4.27
CA ASN A 73 12.14 0.18 3.70
C ASN A 73 11.26 1.42 3.88
N VAL A 74 11.49 2.21 4.92
CA VAL A 74 10.67 3.39 5.27
C VAL A 74 10.51 4.37 4.11
N SER A 75 11.55 4.56 3.28
CA SER A 75 11.47 5.43 2.09
C SER A 75 10.53 4.93 0.99
N LYS A 76 10.09 3.68 1.08
CA LYS A 76 9.17 3.01 0.16
C LYS A 76 7.85 2.63 0.83
N ALA A 77 7.60 3.11 2.06
CA ALA A 77 6.32 2.93 2.73
C ALA A 77 5.20 3.63 1.94
N SER A 78 4.04 3.00 1.86
CA SER A 78 2.86 3.55 1.19
C SER A 78 2.26 4.71 2.00
N PHE A 79 2.28 4.58 3.33
CA PHE A 79 1.81 5.60 4.26
C PHE A 79 2.74 5.67 5.47
N LEU A 80 2.92 6.89 5.99
CA LEU A 80 3.71 7.19 7.18
C LEU A 80 2.87 7.98 8.18
N GLY A 81 3.01 7.63 9.45
CA GLY A 81 2.33 8.30 10.55
C GLY A 81 3.29 8.52 11.72
N ILE A 82 3.10 9.63 12.42
CA ILE A 82 3.81 9.93 13.67
C ILE A 82 2.77 10.39 14.68
N VAL A 83 2.78 9.80 15.86
CA VAL A 83 1.88 10.19 16.95
C VAL A 83 2.64 10.24 18.26
N LYS A 84 2.36 11.26 19.08
CA LYS A 84 2.92 11.34 20.42
C LYS A 84 2.30 10.25 21.28
N ALA A 85 3.13 9.45 21.94
CA ALA A 85 2.65 8.42 22.84
C ALA A 85 1.96 9.07 24.06
N VAL A 86 0.74 8.62 24.35
CA VAL A 86 -0.04 8.99 25.53
C VAL A 86 -0.28 7.77 26.41
N GLU A 87 -0.05 7.91 27.72
CA GLU A 87 -0.31 6.91 28.76
C GLU A 87 0.17 5.48 28.43
N ARG A 88 -0.77 4.57 28.10
CA ARG A 88 -0.53 3.13 27.86
C ARG A 88 -1.00 2.63 26.49
N LYS A 89 -1.87 3.39 25.82
CA LYS A 89 -2.44 3.08 24.51
C LYS A 89 -2.55 4.38 23.70
N THR A 90 -2.06 4.36 22.46
CA THR A 90 -2.16 5.50 21.53
C THR A 90 -2.69 5.00 20.20
N SER A 91 -3.60 5.73 19.59
CA SER A 91 -4.16 5.40 18.28
C SER A 91 -3.80 6.48 17.25
N TYR A 92 -3.53 6.06 16.02
CA TYR A 92 -3.34 6.93 14.86
C TYR A 92 -4.22 6.45 13.71
N THR A 93 -4.94 7.37 13.08
CA THR A 93 -5.87 7.04 11.98
C THR A 93 -5.27 7.48 10.66
N PHE A 94 -5.04 6.51 9.77
CA PHE A 94 -4.82 6.78 8.35
C PHE A 94 -6.18 6.86 7.66
N LYS A 95 -6.45 7.99 7.02
CA LYS A 95 -7.73 8.22 6.32
C LYS A 95 -7.68 7.73 4.88
N ASN A 96 -8.80 7.22 4.39
CA ASN A 96 -9.00 6.89 2.97
C ASN A 96 -7.93 5.94 2.39
N ILE A 97 -7.56 4.89 3.14
CA ILE A 97 -6.68 3.84 2.66
C ILE A 97 -7.45 3.00 1.63
N PRO A 98 -6.95 2.86 0.39
CA PRO A 98 -7.60 1.99 -0.60
C PRO A 98 -7.67 0.55 -0.11
N ASP A 99 -8.62 -0.20 -0.65
CA ASP A 99 -8.67 -1.64 -0.41
C ASP A 99 -7.33 -2.33 -0.68
N GLY A 100 -7.08 -3.46 -0.04
CA GLY A 100 -5.96 -4.33 -0.43
C GLY A 100 -5.25 -4.96 0.75
N VAL A 101 -4.02 -5.42 0.48
CA VAL A 101 -3.21 -6.16 1.44
C VAL A 101 -2.10 -5.27 1.97
N TYR A 102 -2.06 -5.12 3.29
CA TYR A 102 -1.12 -4.24 3.97
C TYR A 102 -0.38 -4.94 5.08
N ALA A 103 0.83 -4.48 5.38
CA ALA A 103 1.55 -4.79 6.61
C ALA A 103 1.99 -3.48 7.28
N VAL A 104 1.96 -3.45 8.60
CA VAL A 104 2.39 -2.31 9.40
C VAL A 104 3.63 -2.69 10.19
N SER A 105 4.61 -1.79 10.23
CA SER A 105 5.66 -1.79 11.25
C SER A 105 5.63 -0.48 12.01
N LEU A 106 5.94 -0.53 13.29
CA LEU A 106 6.08 0.67 14.10
C LEU A 106 7.22 0.57 15.09
N PHE A 107 7.73 1.71 15.54
CA PHE A 107 8.68 1.79 16.64
C PHE A 107 8.38 2.99 17.54
N PHE A 108 8.80 2.87 18.79
CA PHE A 108 8.66 3.90 19.81
C PHE A 108 9.98 4.60 20.04
N ASP A 109 10.06 5.82 19.50
CA ASP A 109 11.16 6.76 19.64
C ASP A 109 11.10 7.44 21.01
N GLU A 110 11.81 6.86 21.98
CA GLU A 110 11.83 7.35 23.36
C GLU A 110 12.75 8.58 23.48
N ASN A 111 13.85 8.60 22.73
CA ASN A 111 14.87 9.65 22.82
C ASN A 111 14.62 10.84 21.88
N LYS A 112 13.60 10.75 21.02
CA LYS A 112 13.12 11.80 20.10
C LYS A 112 14.12 12.15 18.99
N ASN A 113 14.89 11.19 18.51
CA ASN A 113 15.85 11.41 17.42
C ASN A 113 15.28 11.10 16.03
N GLY A 114 14.05 10.59 15.95
CA GLY A 114 13.32 10.33 14.71
C GLY A 114 13.77 9.09 13.94
N LYS A 115 14.57 8.20 14.53
CA LYS A 115 15.04 6.96 13.89
C LYS A 115 14.97 5.78 14.84
N LEU A 116 14.76 4.59 14.28
CA LEU A 116 14.87 3.35 15.04
C LEU A 116 16.35 3.09 15.38
N ASP A 117 16.73 3.38 16.62
CA ASP A 117 18.10 3.14 17.08
C ASP A 117 18.43 1.66 17.17
N LYS A 118 19.68 1.34 16.85
CA LYS A 118 20.22 -0.01 16.80
C LYS A 118 21.60 -0.04 17.45
N ASN A 119 21.93 -1.16 18.07
CA ASN A 119 23.28 -1.40 18.58
C ASN A 119 24.27 -1.73 17.43
N PHE A 120 25.54 -1.97 17.77
CA PHE A 120 26.60 -2.30 16.80
C PHE A 120 26.31 -3.55 15.96
N PHE A 121 25.46 -4.46 16.45
CA PHE A 121 25.02 -5.66 15.74
C PHE A 121 23.73 -5.45 14.92
N GLY A 122 23.22 -4.21 14.83
CA GLY A 122 22.01 -3.88 14.07
C GLY A 122 20.69 -4.25 14.76
N ILE A 123 20.73 -4.66 16.04
CA ILE A 123 19.54 -5.02 16.82
C ILE A 123 18.91 -3.74 17.37
N PRO A 124 17.58 -3.54 17.18
CA PRO A 124 16.89 -2.38 17.74
C PRO A 124 17.09 -2.24 19.25
N THR A 125 17.44 -1.02 19.68
CA THR A 125 17.51 -0.65 21.10
C THR A 125 16.20 0.00 21.58
N GLU A 126 15.40 0.50 20.64
CA GLU A 126 14.05 0.97 20.90
C GLU A 126 13.02 -0.13 20.70
N LYS A 127 11.86 0.05 21.33
CA LYS A 127 10.75 -0.88 21.19
C LYS A 127 10.16 -0.79 19.80
N TYR A 128 9.81 -1.93 19.21
CA TYR A 128 9.20 -2.02 17.89
C TYR A 128 8.09 -3.07 17.86
N GLY A 129 7.30 -3.07 16.79
CA GLY A 129 6.21 -4.01 16.61
C GLY A 129 5.75 -4.08 15.15
N PHE A 130 5.04 -5.15 14.82
CA PHE A 130 4.49 -5.40 13.50
C PHE A 130 3.00 -5.76 13.61
N SER A 131 2.23 -5.51 12.54
CA SER A 131 0.84 -6.00 12.45
C SER A 131 0.76 -7.51 12.65
N ASN A 132 -0.41 -7.97 13.09
CA ASN A 132 -0.65 -9.33 13.62
C ASN A 132 0.20 -9.71 14.84
N ASN A 133 0.88 -8.74 15.48
CA ASN A 133 1.90 -8.98 16.51
C ASN A 133 2.93 -10.03 16.04
N ALA A 134 3.25 -10.01 14.76
CA ALA A 134 4.14 -10.98 14.14
C ALA A 134 5.55 -10.84 14.71
N LYS A 135 6.21 -11.98 14.97
CA LYS A 135 7.59 -12.04 15.48
C LYS A 135 8.53 -12.66 14.46
N GLY A 136 9.75 -12.13 14.39
CA GLY A 136 10.88 -12.77 13.72
C GLY A 136 11.77 -13.51 14.72
N PHE A 137 12.32 -14.66 14.32
CA PHE A 137 13.28 -15.41 15.14
C PHE A 137 14.73 -15.00 14.86
N PHE A 138 15.03 -14.66 13.61
CA PHE A 138 16.34 -14.20 13.14
C PHE A 138 16.14 -12.95 12.29
N GLY A 139 15.92 -11.81 12.94
CA GLY A 139 15.61 -10.53 12.30
C GLY A 139 14.13 -10.13 12.44
N PRO A 140 13.66 -9.15 11.65
CA PRO A 140 12.29 -8.67 11.73
C PRO A 140 11.26 -9.73 11.28
N ALA A 141 9.98 -9.51 11.58
CA ALA A 141 8.92 -10.35 11.07
C ALA A 141 8.90 -10.34 9.53
N LYS A 142 8.47 -11.45 8.91
CA LYS A 142 8.27 -11.51 7.45
C LYS A 142 6.97 -10.83 7.07
N PHE A 143 6.90 -10.22 5.88
CA PHE A 143 5.68 -9.62 5.34
C PHE A 143 4.51 -10.59 5.37
N SER A 144 4.74 -11.85 4.97
CA SER A 144 3.70 -12.90 4.97
C SER A 144 3.04 -13.15 6.33
N LYS A 145 3.73 -12.86 7.44
CA LYS A 145 3.19 -12.97 8.80
C LYS A 145 2.53 -11.68 9.29
N ALA A 146 3.03 -10.54 8.82
CA ALA A 146 2.51 -9.23 9.21
C ALA A 146 1.33 -8.76 8.36
N LYS A 147 1.12 -9.32 7.17
CA LYS A 147 0.10 -8.83 6.25
C LYS A 147 -1.34 -9.10 6.74
N PHE A 148 -2.25 -8.21 6.38
CA PHE A 148 -3.70 -8.33 6.58
C PHE A 148 -4.44 -7.72 5.40
N GLU A 149 -5.69 -8.12 5.22
CA GLU A 149 -6.61 -7.53 4.22
C GLU A 149 -7.32 -6.32 4.83
N HIS A 150 -7.50 -5.27 4.03
CA HIS A 150 -8.17 -4.03 4.38
C HIS A 150 -9.26 -3.77 3.33
N HIS A 151 -10.53 -3.94 3.70
CA HIS A 151 -11.70 -3.81 2.81
C HIS A 151 -12.87 -3.07 3.47
N ALA A 152 -12.62 -2.50 4.65
CA ALA A 152 -13.58 -1.77 5.46
C ALA A 152 -12.81 -0.91 6.46
N ASP A 153 -13.49 -0.02 7.17
CA ASP A 153 -12.87 0.70 8.29
C ASP A 153 -12.38 -0.33 9.31
N GLN A 154 -11.10 -0.27 9.64
CA GLN A 154 -10.44 -1.32 10.39
C GLN A 154 -9.57 -0.74 11.50
N GLU A 155 -9.70 -1.27 12.71
CA GLU A 155 -8.75 -1.03 13.80
C GLU A 155 -7.85 -2.26 13.98
N ILE A 156 -6.54 -2.04 14.04
CA ILE A 156 -5.57 -3.06 14.43
C ILE A 156 -4.84 -2.62 15.69
N THR A 157 -4.54 -3.57 16.57
CA THR A 157 -3.73 -3.33 17.77
C THR A 157 -2.39 -4.02 17.65
N ILE A 158 -1.31 -3.25 17.80
CA ILE A 158 0.08 -3.71 17.77
C ILE A 158 0.72 -3.45 19.13
N SER A 159 1.23 -4.52 19.73
CA SER A 159 1.99 -4.46 20.99
C SER A 159 3.47 -4.33 20.69
N LEU A 160 4.10 -3.34 21.29
CA LEU A 160 5.54 -3.15 21.25
C LEU A 160 6.27 -4.19 22.11
N GLU A 161 7.33 -4.76 21.57
CA GLU A 161 8.24 -5.67 22.30
C GLU A 161 9.22 -4.92 23.20
#